data_AF-A0A146KHU2-F1
#
_entry.id   AF-A0A146KHU2-F1
#
_cell.length_a   1.000
_cell.length_b   1.000
_cell.length_c   1.000
_cell.angle_alpha   90.00
_cell.angle_beta   90.00
_cell.angle_gamma   90.00
#
_symmetry.space_group_name_H-M   'P 1'
#
loop_
_entity.id
_entity.type
_entity.pdbx_description
1 polymer ?
#
loop_
_entity_poly.entity_id
_entity_poly.type
_entity_poly.pdbx_seq_one_letter_code
_entity_poly.pdbx_strand_id
1 'polypeptide(L)'
;VEQDQYLTQLVQQYEGQNWQFVAFDLNKRFPDYQKRTVNQCHQRWMRVLNPVIAKGKWTIEEDRVLLSAIKESSPLKWQQIAQKVPGRTDISVRYRMKKLGSWLRDQGV
;
A
#
# COMPACT_ATOMS: atom_id res chain seq x y z
N VAL A 1 14.16 2.02 -7.89
CA VAL A 1 15.55 2.17 -7.43
C VAL A 1 16.14 0.77 -7.28
N GLU A 2 17.42 0.53 -7.53
CA GLU A 2 18.03 -0.82 -7.48
C GLU A 2 17.66 -1.63 -6.21
N GLN A 3 17.60 -0.98 -5.05
CA GLN A 3 17.12 -1.59 -3.79
C GLN A 3 15.70 -2.18 -3.87
N ASP A 4 14.77 -1.54 -4.60
CA ASP A 4 13.40 -2.03 -4.75
C ASP A 4 13.33 -3.28 -5.65
N GLN A 5 14.19 -3.35 -6.68
CA GLN A 5 14.28 -4.51 -7.55
C GLN A 5 14.82 -5.71 -6.76
N TYR A 6 15.89 -5.51 -6.00
CA TYR A 6 16.45 -6.56 -5.16
C TYR A 6 15.50 -6.96 -4.02
N LEU A 7 14.82 -6.00 -3.38
CA LEU A 7 13.78 -6.29 -2.39
C LEU A 7 12.67 -7.18 -2.99
N THR A 8 12.25 -6.91 -4.23
CA THR A 8 11.24 -7.72 -4.93
C THR A 8 11.74 -9.14 -5.18
N GLN A 9 12.99 -9.31 -5.59
CA GLN A 9 13.61 -10.63 -5.78
C GLN A 9 13.67 -11.42 -4.47
N LEU A 10 14.10 -10.77 -3.37
CA LEU A 10 14.14 -11.40 -2.04
C LEU A 10 12.74 -11.81 -1.57
N VAL A 11 11.74 -10.96 -1.77
CA VAL A 11 10.36 -11.29 -1.39
C VAL A 11 9.83 -12.48 -2.21
N GLN A 12 10.18 -12.59 -3.49
CA GLN A 12 9.85 -13.78 -4.29
C GLN A 12 10.59 -15.03 -3.79
N GLN A 13 11.88 -14.91 -3.50
CA GLN A 13 12.72 -16.00 -2.99
C GLN A 13 12.23 -16.53 -1.64
N TYR A 14 11.77 -15.66 -0.76
CA TYR A 14 11.22 -16.01 0.56
C TYR A 14 9.68 -16.16 0.54
N GLU A 15 9.05 -16.21 -0.63
CA GLU A 15 7.60 -16.40 -0.81
C GLU A 15 6.71 -15.41 -0.02
N GLY A 16 7.16 -14.17 0.17
CA GLY A 16 6.44 -13.18 0.97
C GLY A 16 6.53 -13.38 2.48
N GLN A 17 7.36 -14.31 2.94
CA GLN A 17 7.53 -14.67 4.35
C GLN A 17 8.91 -14.24 4.86
N ASN A 18 9.14 -14.43 6.17
CA ASN A 18 10.46 -14.31 6.80
C ASN A 18 11.18 -12.97 6.55
N TRP A 19 10.48 -11.86 6.82
CA TRP A 19 11.00 -10.49 6.64
C TRP A 19 12.30 -10.15 7.38
N GLN A 20 12.68 -10.96 8.38
CA GLN A 20 13.99 -10.88 9.03
C GLN A 20 15.13 -11.17 8.03
N PHE A 21 15.02 -12.24 7.24
CA PHE A 21 16.01 -12.58 6.22
C PHE A 21 15.98 -11.61 5.04
N VAL A 22 14.78 -11.18 4.61
CA VAL A 22 14.65 -10.15 3.57
C VAL A 22 15.42 -8.88 3.96
N ALA A 23 15.23 -8.37 5.17
CA ALA A 23 15.93 -7.17 5.63
C ALA A 23 17.44 -7.42 5.80
N PHE A 24 17.83 -8.60 6.29
CA PHE A 24 19.23 -8.99 6.44
C PHE A 24 19.96 -9.01 5.09
N ASP A 25 19.45 -9.73 4.10
CA ASP A 25 20.09 -9.87 2.79
C ASP A 25 20.07 -8.56 1.99
N LEU A 26 19.00 -7.77 2.09
CA LEU A 26 18.94 -6.43 1.51
C LEU A 26 20.07 -5.55 2.06
N ASN A 27 20.25 -5.53 3.39
CA ASN A 27 21.31 -4.73 4.02
C ASN A 27 22.72 -5.28 3.72
N LYS A 28 22.86 -6.61 3.58
CA LYS A 28 24.11 -7.26 3.19
C LYS A 28 24.52 -6.89 1.77
N ARG A 29 23.56 -6.79 0.84
CA ARG A 29 23.81 -6.39 -0.55
C ARG A 29 24.16 -4.91 -0.69
N PHE A 30 23.60 -4.06 0.16
CA PHE A 30 23.78 -2.60 0.10
C PHE A 30 24.38 -2.06 1.42
N PRO A 31 25.65 -2.39 1.73
CA PRO A 31 26.27 -2.05 3.02
C PRO A 31 26.51 -0.54 3.20
N ASP A 32 26.74 0.18 2.12
CA ASP A 32 26.97 1.64 2.13
C ASP A 32 25.69 2.45 2.30
N TYR A 33 24.53 1.80 2.25
CA TYR A 33 23.23 2.44 2.42
C TYR A 33 22.76 2.38 3.88
N GLN A 34 21.88 3.32 4.24
CA GLN A 34 21.19 3.28 5.52
C GLN A 34 20.47 1.94 5.71
N LYS A 35 20.79 1.26 6.82
CA LYS A 35 20.17 -0.03 7.18
C LYS A 35 18.65 0.08 7.21
N ARG A 36 18.00 -0.87 6.54
CA ARG A 36 16.55 -1.03 6.50
C ARG A 36 16.09 -1.97 7.61
N THR A 37 15.04 -1.58 8.32
CA THR A 37 14.39 -2.47 9.29
C THR A 37 13.45 -3.46 8.59
N VAL A 38 13.11 -4.54 9.28
CA VAL A 38 12.09 -5.52 8.85
C VAL A 38 10.79 -4.81 8.47
N ASN A 39 10.31 -3.90 9.33
CA ASN A 39 9.09 -3.15 9.08
C ASN A 39 9.20 -2.24 7.85
N GLN A 40 10.35 -1.61 7.59
CA GLN A 40 10.52 -0.79 6.40
C GLN A 40 10.44 -1.62 5.11
N CYS A 41 11.06 -2.80 5.09
CA CYS A 41 11.01 -3.72 3.95
C CYS A 41 9.57 -4.20 3.71
N HIS A 42 8.91 -4.67 4.78
CA HIS A 42 7.52 -5.14 4.73
C HIS A 42 6.55 -4.04 4.23
N GLN A 43 6.64 -2.83 4.79
CA GLN A 43 5.79 -1.71 4.39
C GLN A 43 6.06 -1.28 2.94
N ARG A 44 7.32 -1.28 2.51
CA ARG A 44 7.68 -0.97 1.12
C ARG A 44 7.06 -1.96 0.15
N TRP A 45 7.07 -3.25 0.48
CA TRP A 45 6.39 -4.28 -0.31
C TRP A 45 4.87 -4.08 -0.32
N MET A 46 4.24 -4.05 0.85
CA MET A 46 2.78 -4.00 1.01
C MET A 46 2.11 -2.75 0.45
N ARG A 47 2.84 -1.64 0.36
CA ARG A 47 2.27 -0.36 -0.07
C ARG A 47 2.72 0.12 -1.44
N VAL A 48 3.79 -0.45 -2.00
CA VAL A 48 4.40 0.08 -3.22
C VAL A 48 4.78 -0.99 -4.23
N LEU A 49 5.52 -2.02 -3.81
CA LEU A 49 6.17 -2.94 -4.77
C LEU A 49 5.32 -4.15 -5.14
N ASN A 50 4.42 -4.59 -4.25
CA ASN A 50 3.61 -5.78 -4.51
C ASN A 50 2.79 -5.63 -5.81
N PRO A 51 2.92 -6.57 -6.78
CA PRO A 51 2.24 -6.48 -8.07
C PRO A 51 0.71 -6.48 -7.98
N VAL A 52 0.12 -6.96 -6.89
CA VAL A 52 -1.34 -6.91 -6.69
C VAL A 52 -1.86 -5.49 -6.46
N ILE A 53 -0.97 -4.52 -6.20
CA ILE A 53 -1.35 -3.13 -6.01
C ILE A 53 -1.73 -2.52 -7.36
N ALA A 54 -2.96 -2.01 -7.43
CA ALA A 54 -3.50 -1.37 -8.62
C ALA A 54 -2.76 -0.05 -8.93
N LYS A 55 -2.10 -0.01 -10.09
CA LYS A 55 -1.42 1.16 -10.63
C LYS A 55 -2.33 1.81 -11.68
N GLY A 56 -3.09 2.83 -11.29
CA GLY A 56 -4.00 3.48 -12.23
C GLY A 56 -5.03 4.39 -11.60
N LYS A 57 -5.83 5.02 -12.48
CA LYS A 57 -6.97 5.86 -12.10
C LYS A 57 -7.97 5.06 -11.29
N TRP A 58 -8.72 5.76 -10.45
CA TRP A 58 -9.86 5.19 -9.74
C TRP A 58 -11.05 5.09 -10.68
N THR A 59 -11.72 3.95 -10.64
CA THR A 59 -12.98 3.69 -11.32
C THR A 59 -14.16 4.11 -10.43
N ILE A 60 -15.33 4.26 -11.05
CA ILE A 60 -16.56 4.61 -10.34
C ILE A 60 -16.97 3.45 -9.41
N GLU A 61 -16.73 2.22 -9.82
CA GLU A 61 -16.99 1.00 -9.05
C GLU A 61 -16.13 0.97 -7.77
N GLU A 62 -14.83 1.27 -7.88
CA GLU A 62 -13.95 1.38 -6.71
C GLU A 62 -14.40 2.49 -5.76
N ASP A 63 -14.85 3.64 -6.28
CA ASP A 63 -15.39 4.72 -5.44
C ASP A 63 -16.64 4.29 -4.69
N ARG A 64 -17.58 3.56 -5.35
CA ARG A 64 -18.79 3.04 -4.69
C ARG A 64 -18.44 2.10 -3.54
N VAL A 65 -17.52 1.16 -3.78
CA VAL A 65 -17.07 0.22 -2.75
C VAL A 65 -16.38 0.95 -1.59
N LEU A 66 -15.51 1.92 -1.90
CA LEU A 66 -14.85 2.75 -0.88
C LEU A 66 -15.86 3.50 -0.02
N LEU A 67 -16.85 4.16 -0.62
CA LEU A 67 -17.87 4.92 0.09
C LEU A 67 -18.76 4.02 0.96
N SER A 68 -19.14 2.82 0.48
CA SER A 68 -19.88 1.84 1.29
C SER A 68 -19.04 1.39 2.49
N ALA A 69 -17.78 1.03 2.26
CA ALA A 69 -16.87 0.58 3.30
C ALA A 69 -16.65 1.65 4.39
N ILE A 70 -16.57 2.93 4.00
CA ILE A 70 -16.48 4.06 4.93
C ILE A 70 -17.76 4.20 5.76
N LYS A 71 -18.93 4.11 5.12
CA LYS A 71 -20.23 4.22 5.81
C LYS A 71 -20.43 3.14 6.86
N GLU A 72 -19.91 1.94 6.60
CA GLU A 72 -19.95 0.80 7.52
C GLU A 72 -18.87 0.85 8.62
N SER A 73 -17.90 1.77 8.53
CA SER A 73 -16.74 1.82 9.43
C SER A 73 -16.86 3.00 10.40
N SER A 74 -17.00 2.70 11.69
CA SER A 74 -16.89 3.68 12.77
C SER A 74 -16.14 3.06 13.96
N PRO A 75 -14.94 3.55 14.32
CA PRO A 75 -14.16 4.62 13.67
C PRO A 75 -13.55 4.18 12.32
N LEU A 76 -13.08 5.16 11.53
CA LEU A 76 -12.45 4.92 10.22
C LEU A 76 -11.11 4.19 10.37
N LYS A 77 -11.12 2.88 10.12
CA LYS A 77 -9.93 2.03 10.15
C LYS A 77 -9.44 1.77 8.73
N TRP A 78 -8.60 2.67 8.19
CA TRP A 78 -8.16 2.67 6.78
C TRP A 78 -7.56 1.36 6.28
N GLN A 79 -6.84 0.62 7.14
CA GLN A 79 -6.31 -0.70 6.78
C GLN A 79 -7.44 -1.72 6.50
N GLN A 80 -8.50 -1.72 7.32
CA GLN A 80 -9.66 -2.59 7.13
C GLN A 80 -10.51 -2.14 5.94
N ILE A 81 -10.63 -0.83 5.74
CA ILE A 81 -11.34 -0.26 4.57
C ILE A 81 -10.63 -0.66 3.27
N ALA A 82 -9.29 -0.59 3.22
CA ALA A 82 -8.52 -0.98 2.05
C ALA A 82 -8.67 -2.46 1.69
N GLN A 83 -8.84 -3.35 2.66
CA GLN A 83 -9.12 -4.77 2.40
C GLN A 83 -10.44 -4.99 1.63
N LYS A 84 -11.39 -4.05 1.70
CA LYS A 84 -12.64 -4.09 0.94
C LYS A 84 -12.50 -3.56 -0.50
N VAL A 85 -11.39 -2.91 -0.85
CA VAL A 85 -11.15 -2.34 -2.18
C VAL A 85 -9.96 -3.05 -2.83
N PRO A 86 -10.19 -4.10 -3.64
CA PRO A 86 -9.12 -4.94 -4.18
C PRO A 86 -8.00 -4.14 -4.87
N GLY A 87 -6.76 -4.46 -4.54
CA GLY A 87 -5.58 -3.82 -5.10
C GLY A 87 -5.31 -2.38 -4.62
N ARG A 88 -6.16 -1.79 -3.79
CA ARG A 88 -5.92 -0.45 -3.22
C ARG A 88 -5.35 -0.56 -1.80
N THR A 89 -4.39 0.29 -1.50
CA THR A 89 -3.73 0.37 -0.19
C THR A 89 -4.45 1.34 0.74
N ASP A 90 -4.21 1.23 2.04
CA ASP A 90 -4.69 2.15 3.09
C ASP A 90 -4.36 3.62 2.78
N ILE A 91 -3.17 3.87 2.23
CA ILE A 91 -2.74 5.18 1.78
C ILE A 91 -3.60 5.67 0.60
N SER A 92 -3.82 4.81 -0.40
CA SER A 92 -4.55 5.19 -1.62
C SER A 92 -6.04 5.45 -1.36
N VAL A 93 -6.71 4.65 -0.53
CA VAL A 93 -8.12 4.84 -0.17
C VAL A 93 -8.33 6.15 0.61
N ARG A 94 -7.41 6.46 1.55
CA ARG A 94 -7.46 7.70 2.33
C ARG A 94 -7.28 8.92 1.43
N TYR A 95 -6.32 8.86 0.50
CA TYR A 95 -6.10 9.92 -0.47
C TYR A 95 -7.31 10.11 -1.39
N ARG A 96 -7.90 9.02 -1.88
CA ARG A 96 -9.10 9.08 -2.73
C ARG A 96 -10.28 9.72 -2.00
N MET A 97 -10.54 9.33 -0.75
CA MET A 97 -11.62 9.94 0.05
C MET A 97 -11.42 11.45 0.21
N LYS A 98 -10.19 11.91 0.48
CA LYS A 98 -9.88 13.35 0.55
C LYS A 98 -10.22 14.07 -0.76
N LYS A 99 -9.89 13.46 -1.91
CA LYS A 99 -10.22 13.99 -3.25
C LYS A 99 -11.72 14.04 -3.51
N LEU A 100 -12.45 12.96 -3.23
CA LEU A 100 -13.90 12.89 -3.39
C LEU A 100 -14.60 13.93 -2.50
N GLY A 101 -14.20 14.06 -1.24
CA GLY A 101 -14.75 15.06 -0.34
C GLY A 101 -14.48 16.50 -0.77
N SER A 102 -13.32 16.79 -1.39
CA SER A 102 -13.08 18.10 -2.00
C SER A 102 -14.04 18.34 -3.15
N TRP A 103 -14.11 17.38 -4.08
CA TRP A 103 -14.97 17.48 -5.25
C TRP A 103 -16.44 17.69 -4.88
N LEU A 104 -16.97 16.97 -3.88
CA LEU A 104 -18.35 17.15 -3.41
C LEU A 104 -18.62 18.57 -2.89
N ARG A 105 -17.71 19.12 -2.07
CA ARG A 105 -17.82 20.50 -1.58
C ARG A 105 -17.74 21.52 -2.72
N ASP A 106 -16.86 21.26 -3.70
CA ASP A 106 -16.67 22.13 -4.86
C ASP A 106 -17.92 22.11 -5.78
N GLN A 107 -18.80 21.10 -5.68
CA GLN A 107 -20.09 21.02 -6.37
C GLN A 107 -21.26 21.62 -5.55
N GLY A 108 -20.99 22.23 -4.39
CA GLY A 108 -22.01 22.88 -3.56
C GLY A 108 -22.91 21.92 -2.77
N VAL A 109 -22.47 20.68 -2.55
CA VAL A 109 -23.13 19.67 -1.69
C VAL A 109 -22.47 19.64 -0.30
#